data_AF-A0A2I1H3N1-F1
#
_entry.id   AF-A0A2I1H3N1-F1
#
_cell.length_a   1.000
_cell.length_b   1.000
_cell.length_c   1.000
_cell.angle_alpha   90.00
_cell.angle_beta   90.00
_cell.angle_gamma   90.00
#
_symmetry.space_group_name_H-M   'P 1'
#
loop_
_entity.id
_entity.type
_entity.pdbx_description
1 polymer ?
#
loop_
_entity_poly.entity_id
_entity_poly.type
_entity_poly.pdbx_seq_one_letter_code
_entity_poly.pdbx_strand_id
1 'polypeptide(L)'
;MNIINGIRPKIVSGTPLEYKNLMKECWNADPSKRPDAYALWKRMERINLDYQNMPDELFKSKMDDLKMNKVEENYTSSRLFTSKIHNFENLPEPINATEEEQEGITV
;
A
#
# COMPACT_ATOMS: atom_id res chain seq x y z
N MET A 1 -6.32 12.04 13.06
CA MET A 1 -6.63 10.88 12.21
C MET A 1 -6.32 11.28 10.77
N ASN A 2 -5.11 11.03 10.30
CA ASN A 2 -4.61 11.67 9.06
C ASN A 2 -5.13 11.01 7.78
N ILE A 3 -5.83 9.87 7.91
CA ILE A 3 -6.44 9.13 6.81
C ILE A 3 -7.51 9.98 6.10
N ILE A 4 -8.22 10.83 6.85
CA ILE A 4 -9.24 11.75 6.32
C ILE A 4 -8.59 12.76 5.36
N ASN A 5 -7.37 13.22 5.70
CA ASN A 5 -6.56 14.11 4.87
C ASN A 5 -5.81 13.37 3.74
N GLY A 6 -6.23 12.14 3.42
CA GLY A 6 -5.64 11.38 2.32
C GLY A 6 -4.31 10.69 2.59
N ILE A 7 -3.75 10.80 3.80
CA ILE A 7 -2.49 10.12 4.13
C ILE A 7 -2.68 8.60 4.13
N ARG A 8 -1.79 7.90 3.42
CA ARG A 8 -1.75 6.43 3.31
C ARG A 8 -0.45 5.81 3.84
N PRO A 9 -0.38 4.49 4.05
CA PRO A 9 0.88 3.83 4.36
C PRO A 9 1.95 4.08 3.30
N LYS A 10 3.20 4.27 3.73
CA LYS A 10 4.34 4.36 2.82
C LYS A 10 4.54 3.02 2.12
N ILE A 11 4.61 3.05 0.79
CA ILE A 11 4.95 1.88 -0.01
C ILE A 11 6.45 1.65 0.08
N VAL A 12 6.86 0.42 0.38
CA VAL A 12 8.28 0.06 0.52
C VAL A 12 8.97 0.14 -0.84
N SER A 13 10.21 0.64 -0.84
CA SER A 13 11.04 0.65 -2.04
C SER A 13 11.20 -0.78 -2.57
N GLY A 14 11.01 -0.97 -3.88
CA GLY A 14 11.05 -2.29 -4.48
C GLY A 14 9.72 -3.05 -4.50
N THR A 15 8.62 -2.51 -3.96
CA THR A 15 7.31 -3.07 -4.28
C THR A 15 7.07 -2.99 -5.80
N PRO A 16 6.66 -4.06 -6.48
CA PRO A 16 6.39 -3.99 -7.91
C PRO A 16 5.24 -3.04 -8.25
N LEU A 17 5.32 -2.38 -9.42
CA LEU A 17 4.39 -1.32 -9.81
C LEU A 17 2.93 -1.79 -9.80
N GLU A 18 2.68 -3.02 -10.22
CA GLU A 18 1.34 -3.62 -10.26
C GLU A 18 0.74 -3.70 -8.86
N TYR A 19 1.54 -4.09 -7.85
CA TYR A 19 1.13 -4.07 -6.46
C TYR A 19 0.95 -2.65 -5.91
N LYS A 20 1.82 -1.70 -6.27
CA LYS A 20 1.66 -0.29 -5.85
C LYS A 20 0.31 0.27 -6.28
N ASN A 21 -0.06 0.03 -7.52
CA ASN A 21 -1.33 0.50 -8.08
C ASN A 21 -2.52 -0.18 -7.40
N LEU A 22 -2.44 -1.51 -7.20
CA LEU A 22 -3.49 -2.25 -6.50
C LEU A 22 -3.70 -1.77 -5.06
N MET A 23 -2.62 -1.53 -4.32
CA MET A 23 -2.67 -0.93 -2.98
C MET A 23 -3.34 0.45 -3.02
N LYS A 24 -2.97 1.30 -4.00
CA LYS A 24 -3.57 2.62 -4.24
C LYS A 24 -5.08 2.56 -4.45
N GLU A 25 -5.56 1.58 -5.22
CA GLU A 25 -6.99 1.38 -5.46
C GLU A 25 -7.73 0.89 -4.20
N CYS A 26 -7.15 -0.03 -3.43
CA CYS A 26 -7.76 -0.58 -2.21
C CYS A 26 -8.06 0.48 -1.14
N TRP A 27 -7.25 1.54 -1.06
CA TRP A 27 -7.42 2.60 -0.06
C TRP A 27 -7.89 3.93 -0.65
N ASN A 28 -8.57 3.90 -1.80
CA ASN A 28 -9.18 5.08 -2.39
C ASN A 28 -10.17 5.74 -1.41
N ALA A 29 -10.14 7.06 -1.32
CA ALA A 29 -11.07 7.82 -0.50
C ALA A 29 -12.53 7.57 -0.90
N ASP A 30 -12.80 7.44 -2.21
CA ASP A 30 -14.09 7.04 -2.76
C ASP A 30 -14.29 5.52 -2.64
N PRO A 31 -15.25 5.04 -1.82
CA PRO A 31 -15.49 3.61 -1.65
C PRO A 31 -15.90 2.89 -2.94
N SER A 32 -16.55 3.58 -3.87
CA SER A 32 -17.01 2.99 -5.14
C SER A 32 -15.85 2.65 -6.10
N LYS A 33 -14.68 3.27 -5.90
CA LYS A 33 -13.47 3.02 -6.67
C LYS A 33 -12.62 1.89 -6.09
N ARG A 34 -12.98 1.35 -4.92
CA ARG A 34 -12.24 0.24 -4.30
C ARG A 34 -12.65 -1.07 -4.98
N PRO A 35 -11.69 -1.98 -5.26
CA PRO A 35 -12.04 -3.31 -5.70
C PRO A 35 -12.80 -4.04 -4.59
N ASP A 36 -13.82 -4.80 -4.97
CA ASP A 36 -14.38 -5.80 -4.07
C ASP A 36 -13.38 -6.95 -3.81
N ALA A 37 -13.71 -7.82 -2.87
CA ALA A 37 -12.82 -8.91 -2.46
C ALA A 37 -12.48 -9.88 -3.62
N TYR A 38 -13.44 -10.14 -4.52
CA TYR A 38 -13.24 -11.04 -5.64
C TYR A 38 -12.35 -10.40 -6.72
N ALA A 39 -12.60 -9.13 -7.05
CA ALA A 39 -11.79 -8.35 -7.97
C ALA A 39 -10.34 -8.21 -7.47
N LEU A 40 -10.15 -7.97 -6.17
CA LEU A 40 -8.85 -7.92 -5.52
C LEU A 40 -8.13 -9.27 -5.65
N TRP A 41 -8.78 -10.36 -5.26
CA TRP A 41 -8.21 -11.71 -5.35
C TRP A 41 -7.78 -12.05 -6.78
N LYS A 42 -8.65 -11.82 -7.76
CA LYS A 42 -8.38 -12.10 -9.18
C LYS A 42 -7.19 -11.30 -9.72
N ARG A 43 -7.02 -10.05 -9.28
CA ARG A 43 -5.87 -9.21 -9.68
C ARG A 43 -4.58 -9.68 -9.02
N MET A 44 -4.62 -10.07 -7.74
CA MET A 44 -3.46 -10.64 -7.06
C MET A 44 -3.01 -11.95 -7.70
N GLU A 45 -3.96 -12.82 -8.06
CA GLU A 45 -3.68 -14.07 -8.78
C GLU A 45 -3.01 -13.80 -10.13
N ARG A 46 -3.55 -12.86 -10.91
CA ARG A 46 -2.96 -12.47 -12.20
C ARG A 46 -1.52 -11.97 -12.05
N ILE A 47 -1.29 -11.03 -11.14
CA ILE A 47 0.06 -10.50 -10.89
C ILE A 47 1.00 -11.64 -10.52
N ASN A 48 0.59 -12.53 -9.62
CA ASN A 48 1.40 -13.69 -9.24
C ASN A 48 1.72 -14.58 -10.44
N LEU A 49 0.74 -14.91 -11.29
CA LEU A 49 0.96 -15.69 -12.50
C LEU A 49 1.91 -14.99 -13.49
N ASP A 50 1.80 -13.68 -13.66
CA ASP A 50 2.69 -12.91 -14.54
C ASP A 50 4.15 -12.99 -14.06
N TYR A 51 4.39 -12.97 -12.74
CA TYR A 51 5.72 -13.16 -12.17
C TYR A 51 6.22 -14.61 -12.27
N GLN A 52 5.35 -15.61 -12.13
CA GLN A 52 5.73 -17.03 -12.27
C GLN A 52 6.10 -17.40 -13.71
N ASN A 53 5.46 -16.75 -14.70
CA ASN A 53 5.72 -16.99 -16.12
C ASN A 53 6.84 -16.09 -16.68
N MET A 54 7.47 -15.26 -15.85
CA MET A 54 8.54 -14.37 -16.28
C MET A 54 9.83 -15.17 -16.57
N PRO A 55 10.55 -14.89 -17.67
CA PRO A 55 11.85 -15.51 -17.92
C PRO A 55 12.86 -15.21 -16.81
N ASP A 56 13.66 -16.21 -16.42
CA ASP A 56 14.63 -16.11 -15.32
C ASP A 56 15.57 -14.90 -15.39
N GLU A 57 16.01 -14.52 -16.59
CA GLU A 57 16.90 -13.36 -16.79
C GLU A 57 16.20 -12.03 -16.45
N LEU A 58 14.93 -11.90 -16.84
CA LEU A 58 14.12 -10.72 -16.56
C LEU A 58 13.70 -10.68 -15.09
N PHE A 59 13.43 -11.85 -14.51
CA PHE A 59 13.15 -11.99 -13.09
C PHE A 59 14.34 -11.58 -12.22
N LYS A 60 15.56 -12.06 -12.55
CA LYS A 60 16.80 -11.66 -11.87
C LYS A 60 17.05 -10.17 -11.99
N SER A 61 16.93 -9.59 -13.18
CA SER A 61 17.07 -8.15 -13.40
C SER A 61 16.11 -7.33 -12.53
N LYS A 62 14.81 -7.69 -12.50
CA LYS A 62 13.85 -7.05 -11.59
C LYS A 62 14.27 -7.21 -10.13
N MET A 63 14.73 -8.38 -9.71
CA MET A 63 15.13 -8.67 -8.33
C MET A 63 16.42 -7.94 -7.92
N ASP A 64 17.35 -7.70 -8.84
CA ASP A 64 18.58 -6.95 -8.60
C ASP A 64 18.31 -5.45 -8.43
N ASP A 65 17.30 -4.90 -9.13
CA ASP A 65 16.76 -3.56 -8.89
C ASP A 65 16.07 -3.45 -7.51
N LEU A 66 15.55 -4.57 -7.00
CA LEU A 66 15.10 -4.70 -5.60
C LEU A 66 16.33 -4.86 -4.71
N LYS A 67 17.12 -3.79 -4.52
CA LYS A 67 18.06 -3.74 -3.39
C LYS A 67 17.28 -4.02 -2.11
N MET A 68 17.27 -5.29 -1.67
CA MET A 68 16.77 -5.70 -0.37
C MET A 68 17.74 -5.10 0.64
N ASN A 69 17.52 -3.83 0.97
CA ASN A 69 17.92 -3.32 2.26
C ASN A 69 17.32 -4.32 3.23
N LYS A 70 18.14 -5.07 3.99
CA LYS A 70 17.66 -5.91 5.09
C LYS A 70 16.63 -5.09 5.83
N VAL A 71 15.35 -5.41 5.64
CA VAL A 71 14.28 -4.77 6.37
C VAL A 71 14.57 -5.18 7.80
N GLU A 72 14.95 -4.22 8.66
CA GLU A 72 14.96 -4.50 10.08
C GLU A 72 13.55 -4.98 10.42
N GLU A 73 13.42 -6.26 10.74
CA GLU A 73 12.18 -6.85 11.22
C GLU A 73 11.94 -6.40 12.66
N ASN A 74 11.70 -5.11 12.87
CA ASN A 74 11.20 -4.57 14.13
C ASN A 74 9.66 -4.68 14.19
N TYR A 75 9.09 -5.75 13.62
CA TYR A 75 7.69 -6.16 13.79
C TYR A 75 7.37 -6.66 15.21
N THR A 76 8.37 -6.76 16.09
CA THR A 76 8.13 -6.86 17.54
C THR A 76 7.70 -5.50 18.09
N SER A 77 6.54 -5.00 17.64
CA SER A 77 5.86 -3.91 18.31
C SER A 77 5.31 -4.44 19.62
N SER A 78 6.04 -4.26 20.72
CA SER A 78 5.56 -4.43 22.09
C SER A 78 4.46 -3.44 22.48
N ARG A 79 3.90 -2.69 21.52
CA ARG A 79 2.80 -1.75 21.73
C ARG A 79 1.53 -2.53 22.07
N LEU A 80 1.05 -2.34 23.29
CA LEU A 80 -0.28 -2.75 23.69
C LEU A 80 -1.30 -1.97 22.83
N PHE A 81 -1.95 -2.67 21.89
CA PHE A 81 -3.01 -2.07 21.08
C PHE A 81 -4.27 -1.90 21.95
N THR A 82 -4.43 -0.73 22.55
CA THR A 82 -5.70 -0.34 23.16
C THR A 82 -6.58 0.27 22.08
N SER A 83 -7.86 -0.12 22.02
CA SER A 83 -8.84 0.59 21.20
C SER A 83 -8.99 2.03 21.69
N LYS A 84 -9.20 2.96 20.76
CA LYS A 84 -9.51 4.36 21.06
C LYS A 84 -10.84 4.71 20.43
N ILE A 85 -11.75 5.30 21.20
CA ILE A 85 -13.01 5.83 20.68
C ILE A 85 -12.69 7.15 19.95
N HIS A 86 -13.15 7.27 18.71
CA HIS A 86 -13.05 8.47 17.91
C HIS A 86 -14.45 9.04 17.69
N ASN A 87 -14.60 10.35 17.88
CA ASN A 87 -15.83 11.07 17.50
C ASN A 87 -15.74 11.41 16.02
N PHE A 88 -16.77 11.01 15.26
CA PHE A 88 -16.83 11.23 13.81
C PHE A 88 -17.77 12.38 13.42
N GLU A 89 -18.30 13.11 14.40
CA GLU A 89 -19.14 14.28 14.15
C GLU A 89 -18.33 15.38 13.45
N ASN A 90 -18.92 15.96 12.40
CA ASN A 90 -18.37 17.10 11.66
C ASN A 90 -16.98 16.88 11.02
N LEU A 91 -16.64 15.64 10.67
CA LEU A 91 -15.43 15.38 9.88
C LEU A 91 -15.63 15.78 8.41
N PRO A 92 -14.59 16.33 7.77
CA PRO A 92 -14.63 16.59 6.33
C PRO A 92 -14.71 15.28 5.55
N GLU A 93 -15.16 15.35 4.30
CA GLU A 93 -15.12 14.21 3.40
C GLU A 93 -13.67 13.74 3.20
N PRO A 94 -13.42 12.42 3.21
CA PRO A 94 -12.08 11.88 3.01
C PRO A 94 -11.61 12.21 1.58
N ILE A 95 -10.35 12.63 1.48
CA ILE A 95 -9.70 12.91 0.18
C ILE A 95 -8.55 11.92 -0.08
N ASN A 96 -8.03 11.90 -1.31
CA ASN A 96 -6.75 11.25 -1.62
C ASN A 96 -5.67 12.32 -1.62
N ALA A 97 -4.54 12.08 -0.95
CA ALA A 97 -3.41 12.99 -0.96
C ALA A 97 -2.69 12.95 -2.32
N THR A 98 -2.08 14.07 -2.70
CA THR A 98 -1.13 14.14 -3.83
C THR A 98 0.18 13.43 -3.48
N GLU A 99 1.00 13.13 -4.49
CA GLU A 99 2.29 12.47 -4.26
C GLU A 99 3.23 13.35 -3.41
N GLU A 100 3.20 14.67 -3.60
CA GLU A 100 3.97 15.64 -2.81
C GLU A 100 3.52 15.70 -1.34
N GLU A 101 2.21 15.71 -1.08
CA GLU A 101 1.64 15.70 0.27
C GLU A 101 1.96 14.40 1.03
N GLN A 102 2.10 13.29 0.28
CA GLN A 102 2.40 11.98 0.80
C GLN A 102 3.90 11.82 1.15
N GLU A 103 4.79 12.56 0.47
CA GLU A 103 6.25 12.55 0.69
C GLU A 103 6.74 13.59 1.71
N GLY A 104 6.03 14.71 1.86
CA GLY A 104 6.38 15.79 2.80
C GLY A 104 6.22 15.47 4.29
N ILE A 105 5.73 14.28 4.64
CA ILE A 105 5.55 13.82 6.04
C ILE A 105 6.74 12.92 6.41
N THR A 106 7.92 13.52 6.55
CA THR A 106 9.03 12.90 7.28
C THR A 106 8.83 13.13 8.78
N VAL A 107 8.53 12.06 9.51
CA VAL A 107 8.57 12.03 10.99
C VAL A 107 9.97 11.65 11.44
#